data_AF-A0A937XJZ5-F1
#
_entry.id   AF-A0A937XJZ5-F1
#
_cell.length_a   1.000
_cell.length_b   1.000
_cell.length_c   1.000
_cell.angle_alpha   90.00
_cell.angle_beta   90.00
_cell.angle_gamma   90.00
#
_symmetry.space_group_name_H-M   'P 1'
#
loop_
_entity.id
_entity.type
_entity.pdbx_description
1 polymer ?
#
loop_
_entity_poly.entity_id
_entity_poly.type
_entity_poly.pdbx_seq_one_letter_code
_entity_poly.pdbx_strand_id
1 'polypeptide(L)'
;MEHATTASEVRALYSPQERLRRDQTIWTLVQGVLAPLQFLVFLLSLTLVLRFFYNGEGFELATWSVLAKTSLLYLIMITGAIWEKVVFGQYLFAPAFFWEDMVSMLVIALHSLYLWVWWQGQWPERLQLGLALAAYGSYLINAVQFLLKLRQARLQGAAV
;
A
#
# COMPACT_ATOMS: atom_id res chain seq x y z
N MET A 1 -8.85 46.29 -0.82
CA MET A 1 -9.50 45.13 -0.16
C MET A 1 -8.51 43.99 -0.23
N GLU A 2 -7.86 43.72 0.91
CA GLU A 2 -6.74 42.79 1.05
C GLU A 2 -7.15 41.36 0.69
N HIS A 3 -6.46 40.77 -0.28
CA HIS A 3 -6.33 39.33 -0.42
C HIS A 3 -5.37 38.84 0.67
N ALA A 4 -5.89 38.65 1.88
CA ALA A 4 -5.21 37.85 2.89
C ALA A 4 -5.39 36.38 2.52
N THR A 5 -4.48 35.85 1.71
CA THR A 5 -4.31 34.41 1.50
C THR A 5 -3.89 33.83 2.84
N THR A 6 -4.85 33.30 3.60
CA THR A 6 -4.59 32.66 4.88
C THR A 6 -3.65 31.47 4.66
N ALA A 7 -2.59 31.47 5.45
CA ALA A 7 -1.56 30.45 5.45
C ALA A 7 -2.17 29.05 5.54
N SER A 8 -1.77 28.17 4.61
CA SER A 8 -1.73 26.70 4.76
C SER A 8 -2.72 26.14 5.79
N GLU A 9 -4.00 26.07 5.43
CA GLU A 9 -4.91 25.14 6.10
C GLU A 9 -4.31 23.76 5.90
N VAL A 10 -3.68 23.22 6.94
CA VAL A 10 -3.35 21.81 7.01
C VAL A 10 -4.69 21.10 7.00
N ARG A 11 -5.16 20.72 5.80
CA ARG A 11 -6.46 20.09 5.60
C ARG A 11 -6.53 18.87 6.50
N ALA A 12 -7.41 18.93 7.50
CA ALA A 12 -7.58 17.83 8.43
C ALA A 12 -7.89 16.54 7.64
N LEU A 13 -7.24 15.44 8.02
CA LEU A 13 -7.37 14.16 7.30
C LEU A 13 -8.81 13.63 7.27
N TYR A 14 -9.60 14.01 8.28
CA TYR A 14 -11.02 13.66 8.43
C TYR A 14 -11.80 14.86 8.94
N SER A 15 -12.98 15.10 8.37
CA SER A 15 -14.06 15.86 9.03
C SER A 15 -14.55 15.14 10.29
N PRO A 16 -15.29 15.81 11.20
CA PRO A 16 -15.83 15.17 12.40
C PRO A 16 -16.72 13.95 12.09
N GLN A 17 -17.52 14.02 11.03
CA GLN A 17 -18.40 12.93 10.62
C GLN A 17 -17.63 11.75 10.01
N GLU A 18 -16.59 12.00 9.21
CA GLU A 18 -15.71 10.96 8.69
C GLU A 18 -14.93 10.28 9.81
N ARG A 19 -14.46 11.04 10.80
CA ARG A 19 -13.79 10.49 11.99
C ARG A 19 -14.71 9.55 12.77
N LEU A 20 -15.96 9.95 13.00
CA LEU A 20 -16.96 9.10 13.65
C LEU A 20 -17.17 7.78 12.89
N ARG A 21 -17.35 7.86 11.56
CA ARG A 21 -17.50 6.67 10.70
C ARG A 21 -16.28 5.75 10.76
N ARG A 22 -15.07 6.33 10.73
CA ARG A 22 -13.80 5.59 10.87
C ARG A 22 -13.71 4.86 12.21
N ASP A 23 -14.11 5.52 13.29
CA ASP A 23 -13.98 4.98 14.64
C ASP A 23 -15.03 3.88 14.93
N GLN A 24 -16.16 3.90 14.22
CA GLN A 24 -17.24 2.91 14.38
C GLN A 24 -17.13 1.69 13.45
N THR A 25 -16.33 1.77 12.39
CA THR A 25 -16.26 0.70 11.39
C THR A 25 -15.23 -0.38 11.75
N ILE A 26 -15.61 -1.65 11.61
CA ILE A 26 -14.69 -2.80 11.76
C ILE A 26 -13.54 -2.76 10.75
N TRP A 27 -13.75 -2.08 9.62
CA TRP A 27 -12.77 -2.04 8.54
C TRP A 27 -11.48 -1.34 8.96
N THR A 28 -11.53 -0.41 9.94
CA THR A 28 -10.33 0.22 10.50
C THR A 28 -9.45 -0.82 11.22
N LEU A 29 -10.06 -1.74 11.97
CA LEU A 29 -9.35 -2.85 12.61
C LEU A 29 -8.78 -3.81 11.57
N VAL A 30 -9.57 -4.16 10.54
CA VAL A 30 -9.12 -5.02 9.44
C VAL A 30 -7.87 -4.44 8.78
N GLN A 31 -7.87 -3.15 8.44
CA GLN A 31 -6.68 -2.48 7.88
C GLN A 31 -5.53 -2.43 8.89
N GLY A 32 -5.82 -2.19 10.16
CA GLY A 32 -4.83 -2.19 11.24
C GLY A 32 -4.10 -3.52 11.42
N VAL A 33 -4.71 -4.64 11.02
CA VAL A 33 -4.08 -5.98 11.01
C VAL A 33 -3.42 -6.29 9.67
N LEU A 34 -4.12 -6.03 8.56
CA LEU A 34 -3.64 -6.37 7.22
C LEU A 34 -2.41 -5.56 6.83
N ALA A 35 -2.32 -4.28 7.20
CA ALA A 35 -1.17 -3.44 6.83
C ALA A 35 0.15 -3.93 7.45
N PRO A 36 0.24 -4.21 8.77
CA PRO A 36 1.44 -4.84 9.36
C PRO A 36 1.75 -6.21 8.77
N LEU A 37 0.73 -7.07 8.57
CA LEU A 37 0.92 -8.38 7.97
C LEU A 37 1.50 -8.27 6.55
N GLN A 38 0.97 -7.37 5.74
CA GLN A 38 1.44 -7.10 4.38
C GLN A 38 2.88 -6.61 4.37
N PHE A 39 3.28 -5.82 5.36
CA PHE A 39 4.65 -5.35 5.52
C PHE A 39 5.62 -6.48 5.93
N LEU A 40 5.20 -7.38 6.83
CA LEU A 40 6.02 -8.55 7.21
C LEU A 40 6.21 -9.52 6.05
N VAL A 41 5.13 -9.82 5.32
CA VAL A 41 5.19 -10.67 4.11
C VAL A 41 6.06 -10.01 3.03
N PHE A 42 6.02 -8.68 2.91
CA PHE A 42 6.93 -7.92 2.06
C PHE A 42 8.39 -8.14 2.43
N LEU A 43 8.78 -7.97 3.69
CA LEU A 43 10.18 -8.14 4.11
C LEU A 43 10.67 -9.56 3.84
N LEU A 44 9.88 -10.57 4.19
CA LEU A 44 10.22 -11.96 3.93
C LEU A 44 10.42 -12.22 2.43
N SER A 45 9.48 -11.76 1.61
CA SER A 45 9.58 -11.94 0.16
C SER A 45 10.75 -11.18 -0.44
N LEU A 46 11.02 -9.94 -0.01
CA LEU A 46 12.17 -9.16 -0.44
C LEU A 46 13.48 -9.90 -0.13
N THR A 47 13.63 -10.45 1.08
CA THR A 47 14.82 -11.24 1.45
C THR A 47 15.01 -12.45 0.52
N LEU A 48 13.94 -13.19 0.21
CA LEU A 48 14.00 -14.34 -0.68
C LEU A 48 14.35 -13.96 -2.12
N VAL A 49 13.74 -12.88 -2.64
CA VAL A 49 14.05 -12.37 -3.98
C VAL A 49 15.49 -11.89 -4.06
N LEU A 50 15.98 -11.13 -3.07
CA LEU A 50 17.36 -10.67 -3.05
C LEU A 50 18.36 -11.83 -2.91
N ARG A 51 18.03 -12.87 -2.14
CA ARG A 51 18.83 -14.10 -2.06
C ARG A 51 19.00 -14.71 -3.46
N PHE A 52 17.92 -14.87 -4.22
CA PHE A 52 17.99 -15.38 -5.59
C PHE A 52 18.91 -14.53 -6.48
N PHE A 53 18.81 -13.19 -6.41
CA PHE A 53 19.68 -12.33 -7.20
C PHE A 53 21.15 -12.43 -6.81
N TYR A 54 21.44 -12.68 -5.52
CA TYR A 54 22.78 -12.77 -4.98
C TYR A 54 23.50 -14.06 -5.36
N ASN A 55 22.86 -15.23 -5.20
CA ASN A 55 23.52 -16.52 -5.41
C ASN A 55 22.89 -17.41 -6.50
N GLY A 56 21.78 -16.99 -7.11
CA GLY A 56 21.08 -17.74 -8.16
C GLY A 56 20.18 -18.87 -7.63
N GLU A 57 20.01 -19.03 -6.32
CA GLU A 57 19.25 -20.13 -5.73
C GLU A 57 17.91 -19.69 -5.15
N GLY A 58 16.99 -20.66 -5.00
CA GLY A 58 15.73 -20.44 -4.29
C GLY A 58 14.65 -19.70 -5.09
N PHE A 59 14.72 -19.78 -6.43
CA PHE A 59 13.73 -19.18 -7.33
C PHE A 59 12.30 -19.56 -6.92
N GLU A 60 12.00 -20.86 -6.74
CA GLU A 60 10.65 -21.31 -6.38
C GLU A 60 10.14 -20.70 -5.07
N LEU A 61 10.98 -20.65 -4.03
CA LEU A 61 10.61 -20.04 -2.75
C LEU A 61 10.37 -18.54 -2.90
N ALA A 62 11.21 -17.85 -3.68
CA ALA A 62 11.00 -16.44 -3.99
C ALA A 62 9.68 -16.24 -4.75
N THR A 63 9.39 -17.04 -5.77
CA THR A 63 8.14 -17.02 -6.52
C THR A 63 6.93 -17.23 -5.62
N TRP A 64 6.92 -18.28 -4.79
CA TRP A 64 5.82 -18.54 -3.84
C TRP A 64 5.60 -17.38 -2.87
N SER A 65 6.68 -16.74 -2.41
CA SER A 65 6.58 -15.56 -1.55
C SER A 65 5.96 -14.35 -2.27
N VAL A 66 6.28 -14.13 -3.56
CA VAL A 66 5.68 -13.06 -4.37
C VAL A 66 4.19 -13.34 -4.59
N LEU A 67 3.82 -14.59 -4.89
CA LEU A 67 2.43 -14.99 -5.07
C LEU A 67 1.62 -14.76 -3.78
N ALA A 68 2.11 -15.22 -2.63
CA ALA A 68 1.48 -15.00 -1.34
C ALA A 68 1.31 -13.50 -1.02
N LYS A 69 2.36 -12.70 -1.25
CA LYS A 69 2.29 -11.24 -1.11
C LYS A 69 1.25 -10.61 -2.04
N THR A 70 1.14 -11.11 -3.27
CA THR A 70 0.21 -10.57 -4.27
C THR A 70 -1.23 -10.87 -3.88
N SER A 71 -1.51 -12.09 -3.40
CA SER A 71 -2.84 -12.43 -2.86
C SER A 71 -3.22 -11.53 -1.68
N LEU A 72 -2.28 -11.28 -0.76
CA LEU A 72 -2.50 -10.39 0.37
C LEU A 72 -2.65 -8.92 -0.06
N LEU A 73 -1.93 -8.49 -1.12
CA LEU A 73 -2.08 -7.17 -1.73
C LEU A 73 -3.51 -6.96 -2.26
N TYR A 74 -4.06 -7.93 -2.99
CA TYR A 74 -5.44 -7.81 -3.47
C TYR A 74 -6.44 -7.78 -2.30
N LEU A 75 -6.23 -8.61 -1.28
CA LEU A 75 -7.09 -8.62 -0.09
C LEU A 75 -7.09 -7.26 0.62
N ILE A 76 -5.91 -6.70 0.91
CA ILE A 76 -5.82 -5.40 1.59
C ILE A 76 -6.37 -4.27 0.71
N MET A 77 -6.19 -4.34 -0.61
CA MET A 77 -6.74 -3.35 -1.53
C MET A 77 -8.27 -3.37 -1.55
N ILE A 78 -8.88 -4.55 -1.70
CA ILE A 78 -10.34 -4.70 -1.74
C ILE A 78 -10.95 -4.22 -0.42
N THR A 79 -10.38 -4.67 0.71
CA THR A 79 -10.87 -4.28 2.04
C THR A 79 -10.60 -2.81 2.34
N GLY A 80 -9.50 -2.25 1.84
CA GLY A 80 -9.19 -0.82 1.91
C GLY A 80 -10.17 0.01 1.11
N ALA A 81 -10.55 -0.45 -0.09
CA ALA A 81 -11.53 0.23 -0.89
C ALA A 81 -12.92 0.26 -0.23
N ILE A 82 -13.30 -0.85 0.43
CA ILE A 82 -14.53 -0.91 1.23
C ILE A 82 -14.44 0.05 2.42
N TRP A 83 -13.30 0.10 3.11
CA TRP A 83 -13.06 1.04 4.20
C TRP A 83 -13.27 2.48 3.73
N GLU A 84 -12.66 2.88 2.61
CA GLU A 84 -12.84 4.22 2.05
C GLU A 84 -14.29 4.49 1.67
N LYS A 85 -15.01 3.51 1.12
CA LYS A 85 -16.43 3.67 0.79
C LYS A 85 -17.26 3.99 2.02
N VAL A 86 -16.99 3.33 3.14
CA VAL A 86 -17.69 3.56 4.41
C VAL A 86 -17.33 4.94 4.99
N VAL A 87 -16.05 5.30 5.00
CA VAL A 87 -15.57 6.53 5.64
C VAL A 87 -15.80 7.77 4.79
N PHE A 88 -15.57 7.72 3.48
CA PHE A 88 -15.58 8.85 2.55
C PHE A 88 -16.70 8.83 1.53
N GLY A 89 -17.42 7.71 1.39
CA GLY A 89 -18.50 7.58 0.41
C GLY A 89 -18.03 7.20 -1.01
N GLN A 90 -16.74 6.89 -1.21
CA GLN A 90 -16.15 6.45 -2.49
C GLN A 90 -15.18 5.30 -2.28
N TYR A 91 -15.05 4.39 -3.25
CA TYR A 91 -14.22 3.19 -3.08
C TYR A 91 -12.72 3.47 -3.06
N LEU A 92 -12.24 4.43 -3.84
CA LEU A 92 -10.83 4.81 -3.89
C LEU A 92 -10.76 6.28 -4.28
N PHE A 93 -9.57 6.84 -4.15
CA PHE A 93 -9.21 8.19 -4.56
C PHE A 93 -9.94 9.25 -3.76
N ALA A 94 -10.24 8.96 -2.48
CA ALA A 94 -10.65 10.01 -1.58
C ALA A 94 -9.62 11.15 -1.60
N PRO A 95 -10.02 12.44 -1.61
CA PRO A 95 -9.05 13.54 -1.73
C PRO A 95 -7.92 13.48 -0.69
N ALA A 96 -8.17 12.88 0.47
CA ALA A 96 -7.22 12.66 1.54
C ALA A 96 -6.20 11.52 1.28
N PHE A 97 -6.50 10.58 0.37
CA PHE A 97 -5.75 9.35 0.07
C PHE A 97 -5.40 9.17 -1.41
N PHE A 98 -5.74 10.14 -2.26
CA PHE A 98 -5.59 10.07 -3.71
C PHE A 98 -4.20 9.60 -4.18
N TRP A 99 -3.14 10.15 -3.59
CA TRP A 99 -1.77 9.83 -4.02
C TRP A 99 -1.34 8.43 -3.56
N GLU A 100 -1.74 8.00 -2.37
CA GLU A 100 -1.52 6.63 -1.91
C GLU A 100 -2.26 5.62 -2.78
N ASP A 101 -3.49 5.93 -3.21
CA ASP A 101 -4.25 5.06 -4.11
C ASP A 101 -3.63 4.98 -5.49
N MET A 102 -3.17 6.10 -6.04
CA MET A 102 -2.52 6.13 -7.35
C MET A 102 -1.24 5.28 -7.35
N VAL A 103 -0.41 5.37 -6.30
CA VAL A 103 0.79 4.53 -6.16
C VAL A 103 0.39 3.07 -5.92
N SER A 104 -0.66 2.80 -5.15
CA SER A 104 -1.19 1.45 -4.94
C SER A 104 -1.67 0.81 -6.24
N MET A 105 -2.27 1.58 -7.16
CA MET A 105 -2.65 1.09 -8.48
C MET A 105 -1.43 0.71 -9.31
N LEU A 106 -0.33 1.47 -9.24
CA LEU A 106 0.93 1.09 -9.89
C LEU A 106 1.49 -0.21 -9.30
N VAL A 107 1.49 -0.35 -7.97
CA VAL A 107 1.95 -1.58 -7.29
C VAL A 107 1.11 -2.78 -7.73
N ILE A 108 -0.22 -2.63 -7.79
CA ILE A 108 -1.14 -3.67 -8.26
C ILE A 108 -0.91 -4.00 -9.73
N ALA A 109 -0.66 -3.02 -10.58
CA ALA A 109 -0.39 -3.25 -11.99
C ALA A 109 0.89 -4.06 -12.18
N LEU A 110 1.96 -3.73 -11.44
CA LEU A 110 3.23 -4.45 -11.49
C LEU A 110 3.10 -5.89 -10.95
N HIS A 111 2.35 -6.09 -9.86
CA HIS A 111 2.07 -7.43 -9.35
C HIS A 111 1.19 -8.26 -10.30
N SER A 112 0.19 -7.63 -10.93
CA SER A 112 -0.64 -8.31 -11.94
C SER A 112 0.18 -8.69 -13.17
N LEU A 113 1.10 -7.83 -13.60
CA LEU A 113 2.06 -8.13 -14.67
C LEU A 113 2.99 -9.28 -14.28
N TYR A 114 3.47 -9.31 -13.04
CA TYR A 114 4.23 -10.45 -12.52
C TYR A 114 3.44 -11.75 -12.62
N LEU A 115 2.18 -11.79 -12.17
CA LEU A 115 1.33 -12.98 -12.26
C LEU A 115 1.14 -13.45 -13.70
N TRP A 116 0.90 -12.51 -14.61
CA TRP A 116 0.76 -12.79 -16.04
C TRP A 116 2.03 -13.43 -16.62
N VAL A 117 3.19 -12.84 -16.33
CA VAL A 117 4.50 -13.33 -16.77
C VAL A 117 4.83 -14.70 -16.18
N TRP A 118 4.56 -14.89 -14.88
CA TRP A 118 4.75 -16.16 -14.19
C TRP A 118 3.85 -17.26 -14.78
N TRP A 119 2.57 -16.94 -15.03
CA TRP A 119 1.61 -17.89 -15.59
C TRP A 119 1.98 -18.37 -17.00
N GLN A 120 2.62 -17.51 -17.81
CA GLN A 120 3.15 -17.93 -19.11
C GLN A 120 4.25 -18.99 -18.99
N GLY A 121 5.08 -18.92 -17.95
CA GLY A 121 6.20 -19.86 -17.76
C GLY A 121 7.32 -19.75 -18.80
N GLN A 122 7.34 -18.68 -19.61
CA GLN A 122 8.26 -18.51 -20.74
C GLN A 122 9.40 -17.52 -20.45
N TRP A 123 9.25 -16.68 -19.43
CA TRP A 123 10.18 -15.59 -19.15
C TRP A 123 11.36 -16.06 -18.29
N PRO A 124 12.58 -15.54 -18.52
CA PRO A 124 13.72 -15.78 -17.63
C PRO A 124 13.40 -15.41 -16.18
N GLU A 125 13.77 -16.27 -15.25
CA GLU A 125 13.52 -16.14 -13.80
C GLU A 125 13.91 -14.76 -13.25
N ARG A 126 15.08 -14.25 -13.67
CA ARG A 126 15.58 -12.91 -13.29
C ARG A 126 14.65 -11.78 -13.74
N LEU A 127 14.01 -11.89 -14.90
CA LEU A 127 13.06 -10.87 -15.36
C LEU A 127 11.75 -10.95 -14.57
N GLN A 128 11.28 -12.17 -14.27
CA GLN A 128 10.08 -12.33 -13.42
C GLN A 128 10.31 -11.67 -12.06
N LEU A 129 11.35 -12.06 -11.33
CA LEU A 129 11.63 -11.50 -10.01
C LEU A 129 12.08 -10.02 -10.07
N GLY A 130 12.60 -9.56 -11.21
CA GLY A 130 12.84 -8.14 -11.48
C GLY A 130 11.56 -7.30 -11.46
N LEU A 131 10.45 -7.82 -12.00
CA LEU A 131 9.14 -7.17 -11.90
C LEU A 131 8.66 -7.08 -10.45
N ALA A 132 8.90 -8.13 -9.65
CA ALA A 132 8.59 -8.11 -8.23
C ALA A 132 9.42 -7.02 -7.51
N LEU A 133 10.72 -6.88 -7.81
CA LEU A 133 11.55 -5.81 -7.25
C LEU A 133 11.06 -4.41 -7.66
N ALA A 134 10.61 -4.22 -8.90
CA ALA A 134 10.00 -2.96 -9.32
C ALA A 134 8.74 -2.64 -8.50
N ALA A 135 7.85 -3.63 -8.32
CA ALA A 135 6.67 -3.48 -7.47
C ALA A 135 7.04 -3.15 -6.02
N TYR A 136 8.11 -3.74 -5.51
CA TYR A 136 8.62 -3.55 -4.14
C TYR A 136 9.18 -2.15 -3.95
N GLY A 137 9.91 -1.63 -4.94
CA GLY A 137 10.35 -0.24 -4.97
C GLY A 137 9.17 0.74 -4.94
N SER A 138 8.14 0.51 -5.76
CA SER A 138 6.91 1.32 -5.73
C SER A 138 6.17 1.21 -4.38
N TYR A 139 6.12 0.03 -3.78
CA TYR A 139 5.50 -0.18 -2.47
C TYR A 139 6.20 0.59 -1.34
N LEU A 140 7.52 0.74 -1.39
CA LEU A 140 8.26 1.54 -0.40
C LEU A 140 7.84 3.02 -0.42
N ILE A 141 7.47 3.56 -1.58
CA ILE A 141 6.93 4.93 -1.69
C ILE A 141 5.64 5.04 -0.87
N ASN A 142 4.73 4.07 -1.03
CA ASN A 142 3.50 3.97 -0.24
C ASN A 142 3.80 3.87 1.28
N ALA A 143 4.74 3.02 1.67
CA ALA A 143 5.12 2.87 3.07
C ALA A 143 5.63 4.20 3.67
N VAL A 144 6.44 4.96 2.92
CA VAL A 144 6.91 6.28 3.33
C VAL A 144 5.76 7.27 3.46
N GLN A 145 4.83 7.31 2.50
CA GLN A 145 3.63 8.16 2.58
C GLN A 145 2.84 7.91 3.87
N PHE A 146 2.60 6.62 4.20
CA PHE A 146 1.92 6.25 5.44
C PHE A 146 2.68 6.68 6.71
N LEU A 147 4.01 6.49 6.76
CA LEU A 147 4.81 6.91 7.90
C LEU A 147 4.78 8.43 8.11
N LEU A 148 4.85 9.20 7.04
CA LEU A 148 4.74 10.66 7.09
C LEU A 148 3.35 11.10 7.58
N LYS A 149 2.28 10.46 7.10
CA LYS A 149 0.91 10.74 7.53
C LYS A 149 0.67 10.39 9.00
N LEU A 150 1.23 9.26 9.49
CA LEU A 150 1.20 8.91 10.91
C LEU A 150 1.94 9.93 11.78
N ARG A 151 3.10 10.41 11.32
CA ARG A 151 3.86 11.45 12.03
C ARG A 151 3.06 12.75 12.11
N GLN A 152 2.43 13.18 11.03
CA GLN A 152 1.59 14.37 11.00
C GLN A 152 0.39 14.24 11.95
N ALA A 153 -0.30 13.09 11.95
CA ALA A 153 -1.42 12.84 12.85
C ALA A 153 -1.02 12.89 14.33
N ARG A 154 0.18 12.36 14.69
CA ARG A 154 0.72 12.46 16.06
C ARG A 154 1.03 13.90 16.46
N LEU A 155 1.65 14.68 15.57
CA LEU A 155 1.98 16.09 15.84
C LEU A 155 0.71 16.94 16.03
N GLN A 156 -0.33 16.67 15.25
CA GLN A 156 -1.63 17.33 15.39
C GLN A 156 -2.36 16.89 16.68
N GLY A 157 -2.29 15.61 17.04
CA GLY A 157 -2.90 15.09 18.27
C GLY A 157 -2.19 15.53 19.56
N ALA A 158 -0.90 15.85 19.50
CA ALA A 158 -0.14 16.41 20.61
C ALA A 158 -0.32 17.94 20.76
N ALA A 159 -0.94 18.59 19.77
CA ALA A 159 -1.21 20.02 19.76
C ALA A 159 -2.65 20.39 20.21
N VAL A 160 -3.40 19.40 20.72
CA VAL A 160 -4.74 19.53 21.32
C VAL A 160 -4.63 19.21 22.80
#